data_AF-A0A377ZDX5-F1
#
_entry.id   AF-A0A377ZDX5-F1
#
_cell.length_a   1.000
_cell.length_b   1.000
_cell.length_c   1.000
_cell.angle_alpha   90.00
_cell.angle_beta   90.00
_cell.angle_gamma   90.00
#
_symmetry.space_group_name_H-M   'P 1'
#
loop_
_entity.id
_entity.type
_entity.pdbx_description
1 polymer ?
#
loop_
_entity_poly.entity_id
_entity_poly.type
_entity_poly.pdbx_seq_one_letter_code
_entity_poly.pdbx_strand_id
1 'polypeptide(L)'
;MVSPGAAATAESRAVFIRSAQKIIQQYGLDGIDLDWEFPVNGAWGLVASQPADRDNFTALLKSLREAVGEQKLVTIAVGANAGEPEKLGGRQKRWPRC
;
A
#
# COMPACT_ATOMS: atom_id res chain seq x y z
N MET A 1 -0.18 -9.60 -0.77
CA MET A 1 0.47 -8.50 -0.03
C MET A 1 0.88 -7.43 -1.03
N VAL A 2 0.59 -6.16 -0.75
CA VAL A 2 1.02 -5.02 -1.57
C VAL A 2 2.45 -4.61 -1.17
N SER A 3 3.25 -4.13 -2.11
CA SER A 3 4.67 -3.78 -1.91
C SER A 3 5.12 -2.76 -2.97
N PRO A 4 6.30 -2.13 -2.84
CA PRO A 4 6.82 -1.22 -3.86
C PRO A 4 6.86 -1.87 -5.24
N GLY A 5 7.35 -3.11 -5.32
CA GLY A 5 7.45 -3.85 -6.59
C GLY A 5 6.10 -4.13 -7.23
N ALA A 6 5.04 -4.36 -6.44
CA ALA A 6 3.69 -4.56 -6.96
C ALA A 6 3.06 -3.26 -7.48
N ALA A 7 3.47 -2.09 -6.97
CA ALA A 7 2.93 -0.79 -7.34
C ALA A 7 3.73 -0.07 -8.44
N ALA A 8 4.99 -0.42 -8.64
CA ALA A 8 5.98 0.37 -9.37
C ALA A 8 5.67 0.63 -10.85
N THR A 9 5.13 -0.35 -11.58
CA THR A 9 4.92 -0.25 -13.04
C THR A 9 3.49 -0.60 -13.41
N ALA A 10 3.06 -0.23 -14.62
CA ALA A 10 1.72 -0.59 -15.09
C ALA A 10 1.52 -2.12 -15.14
N GLU A 11 2.56 -2.84 -15.55
CA GLU A 11 2.55 -4.30 -15.70
C GLU A 11 2.44 -4.99 -14.33
N SER A 12 3.25 -4.57 -13.36
CA SER A 12 3.23 -5.11 -12.00
C SER A 12 1.90 -4.85 -11.30
N ARG A 13 1.34 -3.64 -11.45
CA ARG A 13 0.00 -3.31 -10.96
C ARG A 13 -1.06 -4.19 -11.60
N ALA A 14 -1.00 -4.40 -12.92
CA ALA A 14 -1.95 -5.26 -13.62
C ALA A 14 -1.88 -6.72 -13.16
N VAL A 15 -0.68 -7.24 -12.86
CA VAL A 15 -0.50 -8.58 -12.26
C VAL A 15 -1.16 -8.65 -10.90
N PHE A 16 -0.90 -7.67 -10.02
CA PHE A 16 -1.50 -7.59 -8.69
C PHE A 16 -3.03 -7.54 -8.75
N ILE A 17 -3.58 -6.65 -9.59
CA ILE A 17 -5.02 -6.45 -9.75
C ILE A 17 -5.71 -7.72 -10.25
N ARG A 18 -5.14 -8.42 -11.24
CA ARG A 18 -5.69 -9.70 -11.72
C ARG A 18 -5.73 -10.75 -10.62
N SER A 19 -4.70 -10.81 -9.79
CA SER A 19 -4.66 -11.72 -8.64
C SER A 19 -5.75 -11.38 -7.61
N ALA A 20 -5.90 -10.09 -7.28
CA ALA A 20 -6.94 -9.61 -6.38
C ALA A 20 -8.35 -9.92 -6.89
N GLN A 21 -8.65 -9.62 -8.16
CA GLN A 21 -9.94 -9.94 -8.77
C GLN A 21 -10.25 -11.44 -8.73
N LYS A 22 -9.24 -12.29 -9.03
CA LYS A 22 -9.39 -13.74 -8.96
C LYS A 22 -9.82 -14.19 -7.55
N ILE A 23 -9.20 -13.65 -6.51
CA ILE A 23 -9.55 -13.97 -5.11
C ILE A 23 -10.95 -13.48 -4.78
N ILE A 24 -11.29 -12.23 -5.13
CA ILE A 24 -12.62 -11.65 -4.90
C ILE A 24 -13.70 -12.53 -5.53
N GLN A 25 -13.50 -12.95 -6.79
CA GLN A 25 -14.46 -13.77 -7.52
C GLN A 25 -14.53 -15.20 -6.98
N GLN A 26 -13.37 -15.82 -6.71
CA GLN A 26 -13.30 -17.21 -6.25
C GLN A 26 -14.03 -17.44 -4.93
N TYR A 27 -13.98 -16.46 -4.03
CA TYR A 27 -14.57 -16.57 -2.70
C TYR A 27 -15.83 -15.71 -2.52
N GLY A 28 -16.30 -15.04 -3.57
CA GLY A 28 -17.49 -14.20 -3.51
C GLY A 28 -17.38 -13.01 -2.56
N LEU A 29 -16.18 -12.45 -2.39
CA LEU A 29 -15.92 -11.36 -1.42
C LEU A 29 -16.60 -10.06 -1.84
N ASP A 30 -16.96 -9.24 -0.85
CA ASP A 30 -17.54 -7.91 -1.08
C ASP A 30 -16.52 -6.87 -1.54
N GLY A 31 -15.23 -7.13 -1.38
CA GLY A 31 -14.18 -6.21 -1.79
C GLY A 31 -12.79 -6.65 -1.36
N ILE A 32 -11.88 -5.68 -1.33
CA ILE A 32 -10.49 -5.85 -0.93
C ILE A 32 -10.04 -4.71 -0.02
N ASP A 33 -9.28 -5.06 1.01
CA ASP A 33 -8.58 -4.12 1.88
C ASP A 33 -7.07 -4.21 1.63
N LEU A 34 -6.41 -3.06 1.49
CA LEU A 34 -4.95 -2.98 1.31
C LEU A 34 -4.27 -2.41 2.55
N ASP A 35 -3.52 -3.26 3.22
CA ASP A 35 -2.71 -2.90 4.38
C ASP A 35 -1.21 -2.85 3.99
N TRP A 36 -0.75 -1.69 3.52
CA TRP A 36 0.67 -1.43 3.24
C TRP A 36 1.27 -0.59 4.35
N GLU A 37 2.21 -1.16 5.10
CA GLU A 37 2.92 -0.49 6.19
C GLU A 37 4.40 -0.23 5.90
N PHE A 38 4.80 0.94 5.42
CA PHE A 38 3.99 2.02 4.86
C PHE A 38 4.62 2.49 3.56
N PRO A 39 3.85 2.99 2.57
CA PRO A 39 4.42 3.63 1.39
C PRO A 39 5.43 4.71 1.81
N VAL A 40 6.55 4.83 1.10
CA VAL A 40 7.63 5.80 1.34
C VAL A 40 8.46 5.53 2.60
N ASN A 41 7.84 5.24 3.76
CA ASN A 41 8.56 5.02 5.01
C ASN A 41 9.12 3.59 5.17
N GLY A 42 8.43 2.61 4.59
CA GLY A 42 8.80 1.19 4.67
C GLY A 42 8.87 0.65 6.10
N ALA A 43 8.06 1.20 7.02
CA ALA A 43 8.12 0.90 8.46
C ALA A 43 9.55 0.99 9.02
N TRP A 44 10.21 2.12 8.75
CA TRP A 44 11.61 2.40 9.13
C TRP A 44 12.62 1.38 8.60
N GLY A 45 12.43 0.94 7.36
CA GLY A 45 13.32 0.01 6.66
C GLY A 45 13.04 -1.47 6.90
N LEU A 46 11.93 -1.80 7.56
CA LEU A 46 11.46 -3.19 7.69
C LEU A 46 11.04 -3.78 6.35
N VAL A 47 10.46 -2.96 5.48
CA VAL A 47 10.12 -3.32 4.10
C VAL A 47 10.78 -2.35 3.12
N ALA A 48 11.04 -2.84 1.91
CA ALA A 48 11.50 -1.98 0.82
C ALA A 48 10.53 -0.79 0.66
N SER A 49 11.09 0.38 0.38
CA SER A 49 10.33 1.59 0.12
C SER A 49 11.14 2.56 -0.73
N GLN A 50 10.43 3.46 -1.41
CA GLN A 50 11.01 4.52 -2.22
C GLN A 50 10.09 5.75 -2.23
N PRO A 51 10.61 6.96 -2.50
CA PRO A 51 9.78 8.18 -2.55
C PRO A 51 8.61 8.09 -3.53
N ALA A 52 8.80 7.37 -4.65
CA ALA A 52 7.78 7.16 -5.67
C ALA A 52 6.59 6.28 -5.20
N ASP A 53 6.68 5.61 -4.04
CA ASP A 53 5.60 4.76 -3.53
C ASP A 53 4.30 5.53 -3.31
N ARG A 54 4.38 6.83 -2.99
CA ARG A 54 3.20 7.69 -2.85
C ARG A 54 2.37 7.74 -4.14
N ASP A 55 3.03 8.06 -5.25
CA ASP A 55 2.37 8.23 -6.54
C ASP A 55 2.02 6.88 -7.15
N ASN A 56 2.88 5.88 -6.97
CA ASN A 56 2.64 4.50 -7.40
C ASN A 56 1.44 3.88 -6.67
N PHE A 57 1.29 4.12 -5.36
CA PHE A 57 0.15 3.62 -4.62
C PHE A 57 -1.15 4.30 -5.07
N THR A 58 -1.11 5.60 -5.37
CA THR A 58 -2.23 6.32 -5.98
C THR A 58 -2.62 5.71 -7.34
N ALA A 59 -1.63 5.41 -8.19
CA ALA A 59 -1.87 4.77 -9.48
C ALA A 59 -2.47 3.36 -9.32
N LEU A 60 -1.99 2.59 -8.33
CA LEU A 60 -2.54 1.27 -8.00
C LEU A 60 -4.00 1.35 -7.55
N LEU A 61 -4.34 2.28 -6.65
CA LEU A 61 -5.71 2.42 -6.16
C LEU A 61 -6.68 2.82 -7.29
N LYS A 62 -6.25 3.71 -8.20
CA LYS A 62 -7.04 4.08 -9.39
C LYS A 62 -7.31 2.87 -10.29
N SER A 63 -6.26 2.17 -10.71
CA SER A 63 -6.41 0.99 -11.58
C SER A 63 -7.17 -0.15 -10.89
N LEU A 64 -6.99 -0.34 -9.59
CA LEU A 64 -7.74 -1.33 -8.81
C LEU A 64 -9.22 -0.98 -8.76
N ARG A 65 -9.57 0.31 -8.56
CA ARG A 65 -10.95 0.76 -8.54
C ARG A 65 -11.65 0.57 -9.89
N GLU A 66 -10.97 0.90 -10.98
CA GLU A 66 -11.46 0.66 -12.34
C GLU A 66 -11.72 -0.82 -12.59
N ALA A 67 -10.81 -1.71 -12.15
CA ALA A 67 -10.93 -3.14 -12.38
C ALA A 67 -11.97 -3.83 -11.49
N VAL A 68 -12.08 -3.43 -10.23
CA VAL A 68 -12.98 -4.05 -9.24
C VAL A 68 -14.41 -3.53 -9.36
N GLY A 69 -14.59 -2.34 -9.95
CA GLY A 69 -15.90 -1.73 -10.21
C GLY A 69 -16.52 -1.09 -8.96
N GLU A 70 -17.60 -0.32 -9.15
CA GLU A 70 -18.19 0.52 -8.11
C GLU A 70 -18.92 -0.25 -7.01
N GLN A 71 -19.39 -1.48 -7.30
CA GLN A 71 -20.20 -2.28 -6.38
C GLN A 71 -19.39 -2.97 -5.28
N LYS A 72 -18.08 -3.12 -5.49
CA LYS A 72 -17.18 -3.81 -4.56
C LYS A 72 -16.40 -2.81 -3.73
N LEU A 73 -16.13 -3.14 -2.47
CA LEU A 73 -15.38 -2.29 -1.55
C LEU A 73 -13.89 -2.26 -1.92
N VAL A 74 -13.28 -1.09 -1.84
CA VAL A 74 -11.82 -0.90 -1.82
C VAL A 74 -11.51 0.00 -0.63
N THR A 75 -10.81 -0.57 0.34
CA THR A 75 -10.42 0.10 1.59
C THR A 75 -8.91 0.00 1.79
N ILE A 76 -8.36 0.86 2.65
CA ILE A 76 -6.94 0.85 3.01
C ILE A 76 -6.79 1.05 4.52
N ALA A 77 -5.80 0.40 5.10
CA ALA A 77 -5.29 0.74 6.43
C ALA A 77 -4.19 1.80 6.29
N VAL A 78 -4.16 2.77 7.22
CA VAL A 78 -3.18 3.85 7.24
C VAL A 78 -2.55 3.98 8.62
N GLY A 79 -1.26 4.32 8.65
CA GLY A 79 -0.54 4.53 9.91
C GLY A 79 -1.06 5.77 10.65
N ALA A 80 -1.08 5.71 11.97
CA ALA A 80 -1.46 6.84 12.82
C ALA A 80 -0.41 7.97 12.88
N ASN A 81 0.77 7.77 12.27
CA ASN A 81 1.86 8.72 12.33
C ASN A 81 1.52 9.99 11.54
N ALA A 82 1.42 11.12 12.24
CA ALA A 82 1.14 12.43 11.65
C ALA A 82 2.39 13.08 11.00
N GLY A 83 3.59 12.55 11.24
CA GLY A 83 4.85 13.10 10.75
C GLY A 83 5.24 12.58 9.37
N GLU A 84 5.71 13.47 8.49
CA GLU A 84 6.34 13.08 7.22
C GLU A 84 7.63 12.29 7.46
N PRO A 85 7.91 11.23 6.67
CA PRO A 85 9.12 10.43 6.82
C PRO A 85 10.42 11.25 6.73
N GLU A 86 10.41 12.40 6.06
CA GLU A 86 11.57 13.29 5.90
C GLU A 86 11.93 14.05 7.19
N LYS A 87 10.97 14.31 8.09
CA LYS A 87 11.23 15.05 9.34
C LYS A 87 11.81 14.19 10.46
N LEU A 88 11.99 12.89 10.24
CA LEU A 88 12.60 11.97 11.20
C LEU A 88 14.13 11.82 11.04
N GLY A 89 14.74 12.58 10.13
CA GLY A 89 16.21 12.71 10.00
C GLY A 89 16.92 13.40 11.17
N GLY A 90 16.27 13.53 12.34
CA GLY A 90 16.78 14.23 13.51
C GLY A 90 16.81 13.34 14.75
N ARG A 91 17.91 12.60 14.94
CA ARG A 91 18.28 11.84 16.15
C ARG A 91 17.29 10.74 16.57
N GLN A 92 17.73 9.51 16.36
CA GLN A 92 17.25 8.31 17.06
C GLN A 92 17.43 8.46 18.58
N LYS A 93 16.46 9.10 19.24
CA LYS A 93 16.36 9.12 20.70
C LYS A 93 15.67 7.81 21.09
N ARG A 94 16.51 6.85 21.50
CA ARG A 94 16.14 5.61 22.19
C ARG A 94 15.02 5.90 23.20
N TRP A 95 13.84 5.30 22.99
CA TRP A 95 12.74 5.34 23.94
C TRP A 95 13.20 4.77 25.29
N PRO A 96 12.87 5.40 26.43
CA PRO A 96 13.13 4.78 27.72
C PRO A 96 12.22 3.57 27.84
N ARG A 97 12.81 2.41 28.16
CA ARG A 97 12.05 1.22 28.52
C ARG A 97 11.30 1.51 29.82
N CYS A 98 10.04 1.10 29.87
CA CYS A 98 9.26 0.99 31.09
C CYS A 98 10.00 0.11 32.10
#